data_AF-A0A9P7HWR8-F1
#
_entry.id   AF-A0A9P7HWR8-F1
#
_cell.length_a   1.000
_cell.length_b   1.000
_cell.length_c   1.000
_cell.angle_alpha   90.00
_cell.angle_beta   90.00
_cell.angle_gamma   90.00
#
_symmetry.space_group_name_H-M   'P 1'
#
loop_
_entity.id
_entity.type
_entity.pdbx_description
1 polymer ?
#
loop_
_entity_poly.entity_id
_entity_poly.type
_entity_poly.pdbx_seq_one_letter_code
_entity_poly.pdbx_strand_id
1 'polypeptide(L)'
;MLSAIPWVRNNHHNIFKRYHRFAGWLGLADRSPIAGIGHASAMFKRGIRICTGTGIGAALSTCIQSKNWFLIWIGSDQLNTFGTTISRLIHDNIEPDRMILWDTKERGGRPNTMQLLRDTWNNFGAEVIFITSNMKGNDEMMQGCREEGMHAFGTLWDF
;
A
#
# COMPACT_ATOMS: atom_id res chain seq x y z
N MET A 1 3.45 37.18 3.13
CA MET A 1 3.27 36.96 1.68
C MET A 1 4.63 36.78 1.00
N LEU A 2 5.27 35.60 1.13
CA LEU A 2 6.55 35.28 0.46
C LEU A 2 6.60 33.82 -0.08
N SER A 3 5.52 33.05 0.07
CA SER A 3 5.46 31.63 -0.34
C SER A 3 5.01 31.38 -1.79
N ALA A 4 4.76 32.44 -2.57
CA ALA A 4 4.21 32.34 -3.92
C ALA A 4 5.25 32.48 -5.05
N ILE A 5 6.55 32.29 -4.76
CA ILE A 5 7.62 32.36 -5.76
C ILE A 5 7.89 30.96 -6.35
N PRO A 6 7.73 30.74 -7.68
CA PRO A 6 7.77 29.42 -8.31
C PRO A 6 9.06 28.60 -8.09
N TRP A 7 10.20 29.28 -7.93
CA TRP A 7 11.51 28.64 -7.74
C TRP A 7 11.66 28.03 -6.34
N VAL A 8 11.15 28.69 -5.31
CA VAL A 8 11.12 28.18 -3.93
C VAL A 8 10.22 26.94 -3.84
N ARG A 9 9.11 26.93 -4.57
CA ARG A 9 8.19 25.78 -4.63
C ARG A 9 8.83 24.52 -5.21
N ASN A 10 9.77 24.63 -6.15
CA ASN A 10 10.35 23.45 -6.80
C ASN A 10 11.50 22.81 -5.99
N ASN A 11 12.34 23.63 -5.34
CA ASN A 11 13.46 23.14 -4.53
C ASN A 11 13.03 22.71 -3.10
N HIS A 12 12.09 23.41 -2.47
CA HIS A 12 11.63 23.04 -1.12
C HIS A 12 10.67 21.85 -1.11
N HIS A 13 9.99 21.55 -2.22
CA HIS A 13 9.08 20.40 -2.28
C HIS A 13 9.83 19.07 -2.35
N ASN A 14 11.02 19.03 -2.97
CA ASN A 14 11.88 17.85 -2.97
C ASN A 14 12.62 17.65 -1.63
N ILE A 15 13.03 18.73 -0.98
CA ILE A 15 13.62 18.70 0.37
C ILE A 15 12.57 18.27 1.40
N PHE A 16 11.34 18.79 1.30
CA PHE A 16 10.21 18.36 2.14
C PHE A 16 9.93 16.86 1.97
N LYS A 17 9.90 16.33 0.74
CA LYS A 17 9.78 14.88 0.48
C LYS A 17 10.94 14.06 1.07
N ARG A 18 12.15 14.61 1.15
CA ARG A 18 13.36 13.92 1.66
C ARG A 18 13.42 13.93 3.19
N TYR A 19 12.99 15.02 3.85
CA TYR A 19 12.88 15.08 5.31
C TYR A 19 11.66 14.33 5.84
N HIS A 20 10.51 14.36 5.16
CA HIS A 20 9.35 13.53 5.55
C HIS A 20 9.58 12.03 5.39
N ARG A 21 10.46 11.60 4.48
CA ARG A 21 10.87 10.19 4.34
C ARG A 21 11.83 9.71 5.42
N PHE A 22 12.60 10.62 6.04
CA PHE A 22 13.61 10.27 7.06
C PHE A 22 13.13 10.50 8.50
N ALA A 23 12.28 11.49 8.76
CA ALA A 23 11.76 11.75 10.12
C ALA A 23 10.69 10.73 10.59
N GLY A 24 10.20 9.86 9.71
CA GLY A 24 9.25 8.79 10.06
C GLY A 24 9.84 7.60 10.81
N TRP A 25 11.16 7.50 10.96
CA TRP A 25 11.84 6.32 11.52
C TRP A 25 12.45 6.51 12.93
N LEU A 26 12.36 7.72 13.51
CA LEU A 26 12.84 7.99 14.88
C LEU A 26 11.71 8.31 15.89
N GLY A 27 10.44 8.16 15.50
CA GLY A 27 9.30 8.23 16.41
C GLY A 27 9.05 6.89 17.13
N LEU A 28 10.07 6.34 17.79
CA LEU A 28 9.90 5.28 18.77
C LEU A 28 9.40 5.93 20.07
N ALA A 29 8.25 5.46 20.56
CA ALA A 29 7.59 5.84 21.80
C ALA A 29 6.85 7.20 21.80
N ASP A 30 5.72 7.30 21.10
CA ASP A 30 4.42 7.56 21.73
C ASP A 30 3.29 7.40 20.70
N ARG A 31 2.08 7.08 21.17
CA ARG A 31 0.92 6.75 20.33
C ARG A 31 0.40 7.98 19.54
N SER A 32 0.17 7.77 18.22
CA SER A 32 -0.75 8.51 17.32
C SER A 32 -0.16 9.67 16.50
N PRO A 33 -0.11 9.54 15.15
CA PRO A 33 -1.30 9.59 14.29
C PRO A 33 -1.35 8.49 13.20
N ILE A 34 -0.86 7.29 13.51
CA ILE A 34 -1.07 6.07 12.70
C ILE A 34 -2.38 5.35 13.10
N ALA A 35 -3.06 5.86 14.13
CA ALA A 35 -4.22 5.23 14.75
C ALA A 35 -5.41 5.00 13.80
N GLY A 36 -5.62 5.80 12.75
CA GLY A 36 -6.74 5.57 11.82
C GLY A 36 -6.62 4.26 11.03
N ILE A 37 -5.43 3.99 10.49
CA ILE A 37 -5.17 2.79 9.66
C ILE A 37 -5.17 1.53 10.53
N GLY A 38 -4.58 1.63 11.73
CA GLY A 38 -4.53 0.53 12.70
C GLY A 38 -5.90 0.18 13.29
N HIS A 39 -6.70 1.16 13.71
CA HIS A 39 -7.99 0.90 14.35
C HIS A 39 -9.03 0.35 13.37
N ALA A 40 -9.08 0.84 12.12
CA ALA A 40 -9.98 0.27 11.12
C ALA A 40 -9.56 -1.15 10.72
N SER A 41 -8.24 -1.42 10.64
CA SER A 41 -7.74 -2.77 10.39
C SER A 41 -8.00 -3.75 11.53
N ALA A 42 -8.12 -3.26 12.77
CA ALA A 42 -8.44 -4.08 13.94
C ALA A 42 -9.92 -4.49 14.00
N MET A 43 -10.80 -3.84 13.22
CA MET A 43 -12.23 -4.22 13.12
C MET A 43 -12.44 -5.49 12.28
N PHE A 44 -11.48 -5.84 11.44
CA PHE A 44 -11.55 -7.01 10.55
C PHE A 44 -10.57 -8.07 11.03
N LYS A 45 -11.00 -9.33 11.03
CA LYS A 45 -10.13 -10.43 11.45
C LYS A 45 -9.09 -10.69 10.39
N ARG A 46 -9.46 -10.60 9.11
CA ARG A 46 -8.58 -10.89 7.96
C ARG A 46 -8.80 -9.93 6.81
N GLY A 47 -7.73 -9.36 6.28
CA GLY A 47 -7.82 -8.36 5.23
C GLY A 47 -6.71 -8.43 4.19
N ILE A 48 -6.96 -7.85 3.02
CA ILE A 48 -5.99 -7.71 1.93
C ILE A 48 -5.53 -6.26 1.86
N ARG A 49 -4.22 -6.04 1.81
CA ARG A 49 -3.60 -4.75 1.48
C ARG A 49 -3.07 -4.80 0.07
N ILE A 50 -3.74 -4.13 -0.85
CA ILE A 50 -3.25 -3.97 -2.21
C ILE A 50 -2.64 -2.58 -2.40
N CYS A 51 -1.42 -2.52 -2.90
CA CYS A 51 -0.76 -1.26 -3.21
C CYS A 51 -0.17 -1.26 -4.63
N THR A 52 -0.34 -0.13 -5.34
CA THR A 52 0.24 0.08 -6.65
C THR A 52 1.32 1.17 -6.59
N GLY A 53 2.55 0.82 -7.00
CA GLY A 53 3.69 1.75 -7.00
C GLY A 53 4.28 2.05 -5.61
N THR A 54 4.47 3.33 -5.29
CA THR A 54 5.26 3.79 -4.12
C THR A 54 4.52 3.74 -2.78
N GLY A 55 3.23 3.41 -2.78
CA GLY A 55 2.39 3.31 -1.56
C GLY A 55 2.69 2.11 -0.66
N ILE A 56 3.78 1.38 -0.88
CA ILE A 56 4.11 0.14 -0.15
C ILE A 56 4.25 0.35 1.36
N GLY A 57 4.69 1.51 1.84
CA GLY A 57 4.93 1.75 3.28
C GLY A 57 3.69 1.56 4.16
N ALA A 58 2.52 1.98 3.70
CA ALA A 58 1.27 1.83 4.46
C ALA A 58 0.77 0.37 4.45
N ALA A 59 0.89 -0.31 3.32
CA ALA A 59 0.52 -1.72 3.18
C ALA A 59 1.46 -2.63 3.98
N LEU A 60 2.77 -2.43 3.81
CA LEU A 60 3.82 -3.21 4.44
C LEU A 60 3.77 -3.09 5.97
N SER A 61 3.65 -1.89 6.50
CA SER A 61 3.57 -1.70 7.96
C SER A 61 2.37 -2.43 8.57
N THR A 62 1.22 -2.48 7.88
CA THR A 62 0.04 -3.23 8.36
C THR A 62 0.28 -4.74 8.34
N CYS A 63 0.84 -5.26 7.24
CA CYS A 63 1.13 -6.69 7.08
C CYS A 63 2.24 -7.21 7.99
N ILE A 64 3.18 -6.35 8.41
CA ILE A 64 4.19 -6.67 9.42
C ILE A 64 3.55 -6.67 10.82
N GLN A 65 2.70 -5.69 11.12
CA GLN A 65 2.05 -5.58 12.44
C GLN A 65 1.05 -6.70 12.72
N SER A 66 0.46 -7.32 11.68
CA SER A 66 -0.52 -8.39 11.86
C SER A 66 -0.41 -9.48 10.80
N LYS A 67 -0.33 -10.74 11.26
CA LYS A 67 -0.26 -11.94 10.41
C LYS A 67 -1.54 -12.20 9.63
N ASN A 68 -2.65 -11.61 10.05
CA ASN A 68 -3.95 -11.81 9.40
C ASN A 68 -4.16 -10.92 8.17
N TRP A 69 -3.12 -10.19 7.75
CA TRP A 69 -3.16 -9.34 6.57
C TRP A 69 -2.33 -9.93 5.44
N PHE A 70 -2.91 -9.92 4.24
CA PHE A 70 -2.28 -10.36 3.01
C PHE A 70 -1.74 -9.17 2.22
N LEU A 71 -0.49 -9.23 1.76
CA LEU A 71 0.14 -8.15 1.00
C LEU A 71 0.06 -8.42 -0.51
N ILE A 72 -0.53 -7.51 -1.27
CA ILE A 72 -0.42 -7.49 -2.74
C ILE A 72 0.31 -6.21 -3.13
N TRP A 73 1.45 -6.35 -3.78
CA TRP A 73 2.20 -5.21 -4.28
C TRP A 73 2.40 -5.31 -5.79
N ILE A 74 1.83 -4.36 -6.51
CA ILE A 74 1.97 -4.23 -7.96
C ILE A 74 2.87 -3.03 -8.24
N GLY A 75 4.04 -3.27 -8.80
CA GLY A 75 5.04 -2.23 -9.05
C GLY A 75 5.76 -2.49 -10.37
N SER A 76 6.42 -1.46 -10.89
CA SER A 76 7.32 -1.60 -12.03
C SER A 76 8.74 -1.49 -11.53
N ASP A 77 9.60 -2.43 -11.90
CA ASP A 77 11.03 -2.38 -11.61
C ASP A 77 11.32 -2.22 -10.11
N GLN A 78 10.74 -3.12 -9.31
CA GLN A 78 10.64 -3.00 -7.85
C GLN A 78 12.02 -2.97 -7.18
N LEU A 79 12.91 -3.86 -7.62
CA LEU A 79 14.28 -3.96 -7.09
C LEU A 79 15.11 -2.70 -7.39
N ASN A 80 15.03 -2.17 -8.61
CA ASN A 80 15.77 -0.94 -8.95
C ASN A 80 15.16 0.31 -8.29
N THR A 81 13.84 0.34 -8.10
CA THR A 81 13.13 1.51 -7.58
C THR A 81 13.20 1.63 -6.05
N PHE A 82 13.08 0.51 -5.33
CA PHE A 82 13.00 0.49 -3.87
C PHE A 82 14.22 -0.14 -3.19
N GLY A 83 15.11 -0.72 -4.00
CA GLY A 83 16.33 -1.35 -3.53
C GLY A 83 16.10 -2.67 -2.81
N THR A 84 17.21 -3.31 -2.44
CA THR A 84 17.19 -4.58 -1.69
C THR A 84 16.65 -4.43 -0.28
N THR A 85 16.62 -3.21 0.28
CA THR A 85 16.16 -2.97 1.66
C THR A 85 14.68 -3.28 1.84
N ILE A 86 13.82 -2.79 0.94
CA ILE A 86 12.38 -3.05 1.03
C ILE A 86 12.07 -4.51 0.72
N SER A 87 12.74 -5.09 -0.28
CA SER A 87 12.61 -6.51 -0.60
C SER A 87 13.00 -7.39 0.59
N ARG A 88 14.14 -7.12 1.25
CA ARG A 88 14.53 -7.83 2.48
C ARG A 88 13.51 -7.63 3.60
N LEU A 89 13.07 -6.40 3.84
CA LEU A 89 12.08 -6.12 4.88
C LEU A 89 10.79 -6.92 4.68
N ILE A 90 10.33 -7.07 3.44
CA ILE A 90 9.18 -7.90 3.08
C ILE A 90 9.48 -9.37 3.36
N HIS A 91 10.55 -9.92 2.78
CA HIS A 91 10.88 -11.35 2.90
C HIS A 91 11.22 -11.78 4.33
N ASP A 92 11.77 -10.89 5.15
CA ASP A 92 12.17 -11.17 6.53
C ASP A 92 10.97 -11.13 7.50
N ASN A 93 9.86 -10.47 7.13
CA ASN A 93 8.72 -10.25 8.04
C ASN A 93 7.38 -10.79 7.54
N ILE A 94 7.27 -11.11 6.24
CA ILE A 94 6.04 -11.61 5.63
C ILE A 94 6.32 -12.96 4.99
N GLU A 95 5.51 -13.94 5.39
CA GLU A 95 5.61 -15.30 4.88
C GLU A 95 5.23 -15.35 3.38
N PRO A 96 5.90 -16.16 2.55
CA PRO A 96 5.66 -16.22 1.10
C PRO A 96 4.22 -16.55 0.70
N ASP A 97 3.49 -17.28 1.53
CA ASP A 97 2.08 -17.64 1.32
C ASP A 97 1.11 -16.48 1.58
N ARG A 98 1.57 -15.40 2.24
CA ARG A 98 0.76 -14.21 2.58
C ARG A 98 1.13 -12.98 1.76
N MET A 99 1.89 -13.15 0.69
CA MET A 99 2.26 -12.05 -0.19
C MET A 99 2.22 -12.41 -1.66
N ILE A 100 1.86 -11.42 -2.47
CA ILE A 100 2.01 -11.44 -3.92
C ILE A 100 2.78 -10.19 -4.31
N LEU A 101 4.00 -10.39 -4.82
CA LEU A 101 4.84 -9.34 -5.37
C LEU A 101 4.77 -9.44 -6.90
N TRP A 102 4.16 -8.44 -7.54
CA TRP A 102 4.00 -8.39 -8.99
C TRP A 102 4.85 -7.28 -9.60
N ASP A 103 5.95 -7.66 -10.23
CA ASP A 103 6.75 -6.74 -11.05
C ASP A 103 6.22 -6.69 -12.49
N THR A 104 5.68 -5.55 -12.89
CA THR A 104 5.09 -5.36 -14.22
C THR A 104 6.12 -5.30 -15.33
N LYS A 105 7.37 -4.92 -15.03
CA LYS A 105 8.45 -4.85 -16.03
C LYS A 105 9.00 -6.24 -16.31
N GLU A 106 9.16 -7.05 -15.27
CA GLU A 106 9.59 -8.47 -15.40
C GLU A 106 8.49 -9.32 -16.06
N ARG A 107 7.23 -9.11 -15.68
CA ARG A 107 6.10 -9.91 -16.17
C ARG A 107 5.45 -9.38 -17.45
N GLY A 108 6.00 -8.33 -18.05
CA GLY A 108 5.54 -7.78 -19.33
C GLY A 108 4.17 -7.08 -19.30
N GLY A 109 3.64 -6.74 -18.12
CA GLY A 109 2.35 -6.07 -18.01
C GLY A 109 1.78 -5.98 -16.59
N ARG A 110 0.69 -5.23 -16.46
CA ARG A 110 -0.14 -5.22 -15.25
C ARG A 110 -0.96 -6.52 -15.17
N PRO A 111 -1.15 -7.07 -13.97
CA PRO A 111 -2.04 -8.22 -13.80
C PRO A 111 -3.48 -7.80 -14.07
N ASN A 112 -4.35 -8.79 -14.28
CA ASN A 112 -5.77 -8.58 -14.05
C ASN A 112 -6.01 -8.45 -12.54
N THR A 113 -6.00 -7.19 -12.05
CA THR A 113 -6.05 -6.89 -10.63
C THR A 113 -7.31 -7.41 -9.95
N MET A 114 -8.46 -7.39 -10.64
CA MET A 114 -9.71 -7.90 -10.08
C MET A 114 -9.70 -9.41 -9.90
N GLN A 115 -9.19 -10.14 -10.90
CA GLN A 115 -9.00 -11.58 -10.76
C GLN A 115 -8.04 -11.91 -9.60
N LEU A 116 -6.93 -11.18 -9.50
CA LEU A 116 -5.96 -11.36 -8.41
C LEU A 116 -6.60 -11.11 -7.03
N LEU A 117 -7.42 -10.06 -6.91
CA LEU A 117 -8.16 -9.74 -5.69
C LEU A 117 -9.16 -10.83 -5.35
N ARG A 118 -9.95 -11.30 -6.32
CA ARG A 118 -10.94 -12.38 -6.14
C ARG A 118 -10.28 -13.68 -5.69
N ASP A 119 -9.21 -14.09 -6.37
CA ASP A 119 -8.49 -15.33 -6.05
C ASP A 119 -7.90 -15.24 -4.64
N THR A 120 -7.28 -14.10 -4.31
CA THR A 120 -6.71 -13.86 -2.98
C THR A 120 -7.81 -13.78 -1.91
N TRP A 121 -8.94 -13.14 -2.21
CA TRP A 121 -10.07 -13.01 -1.29
C TRP A 121 -10.60 -14.38 -0.88
N ASN A 122 -10.82 -15.27 -1.85
CA ASN A 122 -11.34 -16.61 -1.59
C ASN A 122 -10.30 -17.53 -0.94
N ASN A 123 -9.07 -17.55 -1.47
CA ASN A 123 -8.01 -18.45 -0.99
C ASN A 123 -7.52 -18.05 0.39
N PHE A 124 -7.35 -16.75 0.61
CA PHE A 124 -7.06 -16.26 1.95
C PHE A 124 -8.32 -16.47 2.77
N GLY A 125 -9.48 -15.95 2.39
CA GLY A 125 -10.66 -15.82 3.26
C GLY A 125 -10.64 -14.46 3.93
N ALA A 126 -10.46 -13.43 3.12
CA ALA A 126 -10.44 -12.03 3.54
C ALA A 126 -11.88 -11.53 3.75
N GLU A 127 -12.04 -10.56 4.64
CA GLU A 127 -13.32 -9.90 4.91
C GLU A 127 -13.34 -8.47 4.37
N VAL A 128 -12.15 -7.94 4.02
CA VAL A 128 -11.98 -6.57 3.55
C VAL A 128 -10.72 -6.39 2.70
N ILE A 129 -10.78 -5.46 1.75
CA ILE A 129 -9.67 -5.04 0.90
C ILE A 129 -9.38 -3.56 1.12
N PHE A 130 -8.13 -3.23 1.44
CA PHE A 130 -7.67 -1.86 1.61
C PHE A 130 -6.74 -1.56 0.43
N ILE A 131 -7.17 -0.63 -0.44
CA ILE A 131 -6.54 -0.26 -1.70
C ILE A 131 -5.68 0.98 -1.50
N THR A 132 -4.46 0.95 -2.00
CA THR A 132 -3.52 2.06 -2.02
C THR A 132 -2.97 2.22 -3.43
N SER A 133 -3.71 2.97 -4.26
CA SER A 133 -3.45 3.15 -5.69
C SER A 133 -3.55 4.60 -6.12
N ASN A 134 -3.12 4.88 -7.35
CA ASN A 134 -3.54 6.10 -8.06
C ASN A 134 -5.07 6.13 -8.27
N MET A 135 -5.62 7.30 -8.60
CA MET A 135 -7.07 7.53 -8.72
C MET A 135 -7.75 6.51 -9.65
N LYS A 136 -7.25 6.39 -10.88
CA LYS A 136 -7.82 5.46 -11.88
C LYS A 136 -7.85 4.01 -11.38
N GLY A 137 -6.72 3.50 -10.88
CA GLY A 137 -6.67 2.11 -10.39
C GLY A 137 -7.49 1.91 -9.13
N ASN A 138 -7.60 2.93 -8.28
CA ASN A 138 -8.47 2.91 -7.11
C ASN A 138 -9.94 2.75 -7.52
N ASP A 139 -10.40 3.59 -8.45
CA ASP A 139 -11.80 3.58 -8.89
C ASP A 139 -12.16 2.27 -9.60
N GLU A 140 -11.28 1.77 -10.49
CA GLU A 140 -11.46 0.48 -11.16
C GLU A 140 -11.55 -0.68 -10.16
N MET A 141 -10.68 -0.74 -9.16
CA MET A 141 -10.70 -1.77 -8.13
C MET A 141 -11.91 -1.64 -7.20
N MET A 142 -12.27 -0.42 -6.80
CA MET A 142 -13.43 -0.16 -5.95
C MET A 142 -14.73 -0.55 -6.64
N GLN A 143 -14.88 -0.21 -7.92
CA GLN A 143 -16.04 -0.59 -8.72
C GLN A 143 -16.10 -2.12 -8.88
N GLY A 144 -15.00 -2.75 -9.29
CA GLY A 144 -14.98 -4.21 -9.45
C GLY A 144 -15.26 -4.96 -8.15
N CYS A 145 -14.71 -4.49 -7.02
CA CYS A 145 -15.01 -5.09 -5.72
C CYS A 145 -16.49 -4.94 -5.34
N ARG A 146 -17.09 -3.78 -5.63
CA ARG A 146 -18.51 -3.53 -5.38
C ARG A 146 -19.42 -4.45 -6.21
N GLU A 147 -19.11 -4.64 -7.49
CA GLU A 147 -19.85 -5.54 -8.38
C GLU A 147 -19.80 -7.00 -7.91
N GLU A 148 -18.70 -7.40 -7.26
CA GLU A 148 -18.50 -8.75 -6.72
C GLU A 148 -18.94 -8.89 -5.25
N GLY A 149 -19.46 -7.84 -4.63
CA GLY A 149 -19.86 -7.84 -3.21
C GLY A 149 -18.68 -7.93 -2.23
N MET A 150 -17.45 -7.65 -2.67
CA MET A 150 -16.27 -7.58 -1.80
C MET A 150 -16.19 -6.20 -1.15
N HIS A 151 -16.03 -6.16 0.17
CA HIS A 151 -15.83 -4.90 0.89
C HIS A 151 -14.44 -4.36 0.59
N ALA A 152 -14.38 -3.20 -0.08
CA ALA A 152 -13.14 -2.55 -0.45
C ALA A 152 -13.15 -1.08 -0.07
N PHE A 153 -11.96 -0.54 0.21
CA PHE A 153 -11.77 0.85 0.60
C PHE A 153 -10.50 1.44 0.02
N GLY A 154 -10.60 2.64 -0.54
CA GLY A 154 -9.52 3.29 -1.29
C GLY A 154 -8.51 4.09 -0.49
N THR A 155 -7.48 4.61 -1.18
CA THR A 155 -6.31 5.31 -0.61
C THR A 155 -6.68 6.54 0.25
N LEU A 156 -7.91 7.02 0.16
CA LEU A 156 -8.47 8.16 0.89
C LEU A 156 -9.93 7.89 1.33
N TRP A 157 -10.30 6.65 1.67
CA TRP A 157 -11.50 6.29 2.47
C TRP A 157 -12.75 7.19 2.32
N ASP A 158 -13.21 7.36 1.07
CA ASP A 158 -14.45 8.01 0.63
C ASP A 158 -14.69 9.48 1.06
N PHE A 159 -14.10 10.43 0.32
CA PHE A 159 -14.53 11.84 0.27
C PHE A 159 -15.15 12.19 -1.09
#